data_AF-A0A5J4Q1U6-F1
#
_entry.id   AF-A0A5J4Q1U6-F1
#
_cell.length_a   1.000
_cell.length_b   1.000
_cell.length_c   1.000
_cell.angle_alpha   90.00
_cell.angle_beta   90.00
_cell.angle_gamma   90.00
#
_symmetry.space_group_name_H-M   'P 1'
#
loop_
_entity.id
_entity.type
_entity.pdbx_description
1 polymer ?
#
loop_
_entity_poly.entity_id
_entity_poly.type
_entity_poly.pdbx_seq_one_letter_code
_entity_poly.pdbx_strand_id
1 'polypeptide(L)'
;MNLNEFNRLIAAKRRELDNLMRRTLPIKVGNLAKAHFQENIRQESFTNNGKHPWPKTKRQQSGGKSAAENYGALLSSRKHLYSSIKYIPSDYGVKVSNELKYAPLHNWGGTTHPKVTPKMRKGEWRNYFDQT
;
A
#
# COMPACT_ATOMS: atom_id res chain seq x y z
N MET A 1 6.61 -49.78 10.19
CA MET A 1 5.97 -48.72 11.01
C MET A 1 4.78 -49.32 11.72
N ASN A 2 4.71 -49.20 13.05
CA ASN A 2 3.56 -49.67 13.82
C ASN A 2 2.47 -48.57 13.95
N LEU A 3 1.29 -48.95 14.43
CA LEU A 3 0.15 -48.02 14.57
C LEU A 3 0.46 -46.82 15.47
N ASN A 4 1.25 -47.02 16.53
CA ASN A 4 1.61 -45.94 17.46
C ASN A 4 2.57 -44.93 16.81
N GLU A 5 3.53 -45.40 16.02
CA GLU A 5 4.43 -44.55 15.22
C GLU A 5 3.64 -43.76 14.18
N PHE A 6 2.69 -44.39 13.50
CA PHE A 6 1.82 -43.72 12.53
C PHE A 6 0.98 -42.61 13.18
N ASN A 7 0.36 -42.90 14.33
CA ASN A 7 -0.42 -41.92 15.08
C ASN A 7 0.44 -40.73 15.54
N ARG A 8 1.67 -40.98 15.99
CA ARG A 8 2.64 -39.91 16.33
C ARG A 8 2.98 -39.05 15.12
N LEU A 9 3.17 -39.66 13.95
CA LEU A 9 3.45 -38.94 12.71
C LEU A 9 2.29 -38.04 12.29
N ILE A 10 1.05 -38.53 12.33
CA ILE A 10 -0.15 -37.72 12.03
C ILE A 10 -0.24 -36.52 12.98
N ALA A 11 -0.07 -36.75 14.29
CA ALA A 11 -0.13 -35.67 15.28
C ALA A 11 0.98 -34.62 15.10
N ALA A 12 2.18 -35.04 14.67
CA ALA A 12 3.26 -34.13 14.33
C ALA A 12 2.92 -33.30 13.07
N LYS A 13 2.43 -33.94 12.01
CA LYS A 13 2.05 -33.25 10.76
C LYS A 13 0.90 -32.28 10.96
N ARG A 14 -0.08 -32.61 11.81
CA ARG A 14 -1.15 -31.69 12.18
C ARG A 14 -0.61 -30.42 12.87
N ARG A 15 0.31 -30.58 13.83
CA ARG A 15 0.96 -29.44 14.49
C ARG A 15 1.80 -28.59 13.54
N GLU A 16 2.51 -29.22 12.60
CA GLU A 16 3.24 -28.51 11.55
C GLU A 16 2.31 -27.69 10.68
N LEU A 17 1.18 -28.28 10.24
CA LEU A 17 0.18 -27.60 9.42
C LEU A 17 -0.46 -26.43 10.18
N ASP A 18 -0.83 -26.64 11.45
CA ASP A 18 -1.40 -25.59 12.30
C ASP A 18 -0.42 -24.43 12.47
N ASN A 19 0.87 -24.71 12.72
CA ASN A 19 1.89 -23.67 12.81
C ASN A 19 2.10 -22.94 11.48
N LEU A 20 2.11 -23.68 10.37
CA LEU A 20 2.21 -23.11 9.03
C LEU A 20 1.04 -22.16 8.76
N MET A 21 -0.20 -22.60 8.98
CA MET A 21 -1.41 -21.82 8.66
C MET A 21 -1.61 -20.63 9.59
N ARG A 22 -1.34 -20.78 10.89
CA ARG A 22 -1.62 -19.74 11.88
C ARG A 22 -0.53 -18.68 12.00
N ARG A 23 0.74 -19.03 11.72
CA ARG A 23 1.89 -18.13 11.94
C ARG A 23 2.65 -17.84 10.66
N THR A 24 3.13 -18.88 9.97
CA THR A 24 4.09 -18.69 8.88
C THR A 24 3.44 -18.14 7.60
N LEU A 25 2.32 -18.70 7.16
CA LEU A 25 1.61 -18.30 5.95
C LEU A 25 1.14 -16.84 6.01
N PRO A 26 0.42 -16.39 7.06
CA PRO A 26 0.01 -15.00 7.21
C PRO A 26 1.12 -13.96 7.05
N ILE A 27 2.31 -14.25 7.59
CA ILE A 27 3.48 -13.36 7.48
C ILE A 27 3.98 -13.31 6.04
N LYS A 28 4.16 -14.48 5.40
CA LYS A 28 4.66 -14.57 4.02
C LYS A 28 3.70 -13.92 3.03
N VAL A 29 2.41 -14.26 3.13
CA VAL A 29 1.35 -13.69 2.28
C VAL A 29 1.20 -12.19 2.54
N GLY A 30 1.27 -11.75 3.79
CA GLY A 30 1.24 -10.33 4.15
C GLY A 30 2.36 -9.53 3.52
N ASN A 31 3.59 -10.05 3.59
CA ASN A 31 4.74 -9.41 2.96
C ASN A 31 4.58 -9.35 1.43
N LEU A 32 4.14 -10.45 0.80
CA LEU A 32 3.88 -10.51 -0.63
C LEU A 32 2.81 -9.50 -1.05
N ALA A 33 1.70 -9.43 -0.32
CA ALA A 33 0.59 -8.52 -0.60
C ALA A 33 1.01 -7.06 -0.41
N LYS A 34 1.77 -6.74 0.64
CA LYS A 34 2.37 -5.40 0.82
C LYS A 34 3.26 -5.04 -0.37
N ALA A 35 4.15 -5.96 -0.77
CA ALA A 35 5.03 -5.75 -1.91
C ALA A 35 4.24 -5.52 -3.21
N HIS A 36 3.14 -6.25 -3.43
CA HIS A 36 2.26 -6.07 -4.57
C HIS A 36 1.67 -4.65 -4.65
N PHE A 37 1.09 -4.14 -3.56
CA PHE A 37 0.54 -2.77 -3.55
C PHE A 37 1.64 -1.70 -3.67
N GLN A 38 2.81 -1.95 -3.12
CA GLN A 38 3.98 -1.09 -3.31
C GLN A 38 4.45 -1.07 -4.77
N GLU A 39 4.41 -2.22 -5.45
CA GLU A 39 4.77 -2.32 -6.86
C GLU A 39 3.78 -1.56 -7.75
N ASN A 40 2.48 -1.60 -7.44
CA ASN A 40 1.49 -0.80 -8.15
C ASN A 40 1.85 0.71 -8.15
N ILE A 41 2.31 1.23 -7.00
CA ILE A 41 2.78 2.62 -6.89
C ILE A 41 4.06 2.84 -7.69
N ARG A 42 5.02 1.91 -7.62
CA ARG A 42 6.30 2.02 -8.34
C ARG A 42 6.08 2.02 -9.86
N GLN A 43 5.15 1.21 -10.35
CA GLN A 43 4.84 1.04 -11.77
C GLN A 43 3.78 2.01 -12.27
N GLU A 44 3.26 2.87 -11.40
CA GLU A 44 2.17 3.81 -11.70
C GLU A 44 0.97 3.12 -12.36
N SER A 45 0.66 1.90 -11.93
CA SER A 45 -0.33 1.05 -12.60
C SER A 45 -0.94 0.04 -11.65
N PHE A 46 -2.18 -0.35 -11.93
CA PHE A 46 -2.71 -1.59 -11.38
C PHE A 46 -2.10 -2.75 -12.14
N THR A 47 -1.46 -3.67 -11.43
CA THR A 47 -0.77 -4.84 -12.01
C THR A 47 -1.61 -6.11 -12.01
N ASN A 48 -2.88 -6.03 -11.57
CA ASN A 48 -3.79 -7.17 -11.60
C ASN A 48 -4.23 -7.45 -13.05
N ASN A 49 -4.01 -8.69 -13.52
CA ASN A 49 -4.37 -9.15 -14.87
C ASN A 49 -3.74 -8.35 -16.03
N GLY A 50 -2.64 -7.65 -15.79
CA GLY A 50 -1.98 -6.83 -16.80
C GLY A 50 -1.51 -5.50 -16.22
N LYS A 51 -0.84 -4.69 -17.05
CA LYS A 51 -0.41 -3.34 -16.65
C LYS A 51 -1.47 -2.33 -17.06
N HIS A 52 -2.25 -1.86 -16.10
CA HIS A 52 -3.25 -0.80 -16.30
C HIS A 52 -2.71 0.51 -15.73
N PRO A 53 -2.06 1.37 -16.54
CA PRO A 53 -1.45 2.60 -16.06
C PRO A 53 -2.49 3.58 -15.53
N TRP A 54 -2.13 4.29 -14.47
CA TRP A 54 -2.92 5.39 -13.96
C TRP A 54 -2.87 6.60 -14.91
N PRO A 55 -3.89 7.47 -14.86
CA PRO A 55 -3.83 8.74 -15.57
C PRO A 55 -2.60 9.56 -15.18
N LYS A 56 -1.90 10.12 -16.16
CA LYS A 56 -0.75 10.99 -15.90
C LYS A 56 -1.18 12.21 -15.09
N THR A 57 -0.39 12.54 -14.07
CA THR A 57 -0.65 13.73 -13.25
C THR A 57 -0.36 15.01 -14.04
N LYS A 58 -0.98 16.13 -13.66
CA LYS A 58 -0.69 17.45 -14.28
C LYS A 58 0.80 17.83 -14.20
N ARG A 59 1.47 17.41 -13.12
CA ARG A 59 2.92 17.60 -12.93
C ARG A 59 3.75 16.86 -13.98
N GLN A 60 3.36 15.63 -14.32
CA GLN A 60 4.04 14.85 -15.36
C GLN A 60 3.73 15.37 -16.77
N GLN A 61 2.56 15.98 -16.96
CA GLN A 61 2.17 16.59 -18.23
C GLN A 61 2.85 17.94 -18.48
N SER A 62 3.21 18.70 -17.44
CA SER A 62 3.85 20.02 -17.59
C SER A 62 5.30 19.95 -18.09
N GLY A 63 5.93 18.77 -18.07
CA GLY A 63 7.23 18.54 -18.72
C GLY A 63 8.40 19.35 -18.16
N GLY A 64 8.29 19.85 -16.93
CA GLY A 64 9.37 20.62 -16.33
C GLY A 64 10.59 19.73 -15.99
N LYS A 65 11.73 20.40 -15.81
CA LYS A 65 13.05 19.75 -15.72
C LYS A 65 13.50 19.45 -14.28
N SER A 66 12.70 19.77 -13.28
CA SER A 66 13.08 19.58 -11.88
C SER A 66 13.01 18.11 -11.47
N ALA A 67 13.81 17.71 -10.49
CA ALA A 67 13.76 16.35 -9.92
C ALA A 67 12.35 16.00 -9.39
N ALA A 68 11.61 17.01 -8.90
CA ALA A 68 10.25 16.83 -8.41
C ALA A 68 9.26 16.47 -9.52
N GLU A 69 9.47 16.96 -10.74
CA GLU A 69 8.61 16.72 -11.90
C GLU A 69 8.84 15.33 -12.51
N ASN A 70 10.04 14.77 -12.34
CA ASN A 70 10.39 13.42 -12.78
C ASN A 70 9.84 12.31 -11.88
N TYR A 71 9.28 12.63 -10.70
CA TYR A 71 8.67 11.61 -9.86
C TYR A 71 7.39 11.06 -10.49
N GLY A 72 7.22 9.75 -10.37
CA GLY A 72 5.99 9.09 -10.77
C GLY A 72 4.76 9.53 -9.96
N ALA A 73 3.58 9.21 -10.45
CA ALA A 73 2.31 9.35 -9.78
C ALA A 73 2.40 8.76 -8.37
N LEU A 74 1.98 9.54 -7.37
CA LEU A 74 2.05 9.21 -5.93
C LEU A 74 3.44 9.03 -5.33
N LEU A 75 4.49 9.10 -6.14
CA LEU A 75 5.85 9.23 -5.67
C LEU A 75 6.19 10.70 -5.47
N SER A 76 6.96 10.93 -4.41
CA SER A 76 7.52 12.22 -4.02
C SER A 76 8.85 11.93 -3.33
N SER A 77 9.59 12.99 -3.00
CA SER A 77 10.84 12.86 -2.25
C SER A 77 10.71 12.04 -0.96
N ARG A 78 9.55 12.13 -0.26
CA ARG A 78 9.32 11.46 1.04
C ARG A 78 8.60 10.12 0.96
N LYS A 79 8.10 9.71 -0.23
CA LYS A 79 7.39 8.42 -0.50
C LYS A 79 6.42 7.96 0.61
N HIS A 80 5.71 8.88 1.27
CA HIS A 80 4.98 8.58 2.50
C HIS A 80 3.87 7.53 2.32
N LEU A 81 3.01 7.68 1.30
CA LEU A 81 1.94 6.72 1.00
C LEU A 81 2.50 5.31 0.76
N TYR A 82 3.56 5.21 -0.03
CA TYR A 82 4.25 3.96 -0.35
C TYR A 82 4.81 3.27 0.90
N SER A 83 5.46 4.05 1.77
CA SER A 83 6.10 3.54 2.98
C SER A 83 5.09 3.17 4.07
N SER A 84 3.94 3.83 4.13
CA SER A 84 2.89 3.59 5.12
C SER A 84 2.01 2.36 4.85
N ILE A 85 2.22 1.64 3.73
CA ILE A 85 1.54 0.35 3.50
C ILE A 85 2.09 -0.68 4.50
N LYS A 86 1.19 -1.24 5.30
CA LYS A 86 1.52 -2.26 6.30
C LYS A 86 0.61 -3.47 6.19
N TYR A 87 1.12 -4.60 6.65
CA TYR A 87 0.33 -5.81 6.86
C TYR A 87 0.35 -6.19 8.33
N ILE A 88 -0.78 -6.70 8.81
CA ILE A 88 -0.99 -7.15 10.19
C ILE A 88 -1.45 -8.61 10.10
N PRO A 89 -0.56 -9.58 10.36
CA PRO A 89 -0.93 -10.99 10.44
C PRO A 89 -1.93 -11.22 11.58
N SER A 90 -2.89 -12.11 11.36
CA SER A 90 -3.85 -12.60 12.35
C SER A 90 -3.96 -14.12 12.25
N ASP A 91 -4.73 -14.73 13.16
CA ASP A 91 -5.00 -16.16 13.09
C ASP A 91 -5.61 -16.51 11.72
N TYR A 92 -4.97 -17.42 10.99
CA TYR A 92 -5.34 -17.86 9.64
C TYR A 92 -5.49 -16.77 8.56
N GLY A 93 -4.99 -15.55 8.79
CA GLY A 93 -5.29 -14.43 7.89
C GLY A 93 -4.32 -13.27 8.00
N VAL A 94 -4.46 -12.31 7.09
CA VAL A 94 -3.67 -11.08 7.11
C VAL A 94 -4.49 -9.90 6.63
N LYS A 95 -4.40 -8.79 7.36
CA LYS A 95 -4.97 -7.51 6.96
C LYS A 95 -3.87 -6.64 6.35
N VAL A 96 -4.06 -6.19 5.11
CA VAL A 96 -3.18 -5.19 4.47
C VAL A 96 -3.91 -3.86 4.45
N SER A 97 -3.23 -2.79 4.86
CA SER A 97 -3.88 -1.48 5.01
C SER A 97 -2.90 -0.32 4.88
N ASN A 98 -3.48 0.87 4.69
CA ASN A 98 -2.81 2.15 4.78
C ASN A 98 -3.68 3.07 5.65
N GLU A 99 -3.12 3.59 6.74
CA GLU A 99 -3.88 4.37 7.74
C GLU A 99 -3.83 5.89 7.50
N LEU A 100 -3.22 6.32 6.39
CA LEU A 100 -3.18 7.73 6.06
C LEU A 100 -4.58 8.23 5.70
N LYS A 101 -5.00 9.33 6.33
CA LYS A 101 -6.32 9.95 6.12
C LYS A 101 -6.63 10.21 4.64
N TYR A 102 -5.60 10.50 3.84
CA TYR A 102 -5.74 10.77 2.41
C TYR A 102 -5.58 9.52 1.51
N ALA A 103 -5.23 8.35 2.05
CA ALA A 103 -5.10 7.13 1.25
C ALA A 103 -6.40 6.74 0.52
N PRO A 104 -7.61 6.88 1.12
CA PRO A 104 -8.86 6.61 0.41
C PRO A 104 -9.07 7.51 -0.82
N LEU A 105 -8.62 8.78 -0.75
CA LEU A 105 -8.75 9.72 -1.86
C LEU A 105 -8.01 9.24 -3.12
N HIS A 106 -6.98 8.41 -2.94
CA HIS A 106 -6.29 7.81 -4.07
C HIS A 106 -7.15 6.76 -4.78
N ASN A 107 -7.79 5.87 -4.02
CA ASN A 107 -8.54 4.74 -4.59
C ASN A 107 -9.90 5.17 -5.15
N TRP A 108 -10.54 6.13 -4.51
CA TRP A 108 -11.94 6.49 -4.78
C TRP A 108 -12.09 7.92 -5.33
N GLY A 109 -11.01 8.66 -5.45
CA GLY A 109 -11.07 10.11 -5.63
C GLY A 109 -11.66 10.80 -4.40
N GLY A 110 -11.97 12.10 -4.52
CA GLY A 110 -12.67 12.85 -3.50
C GLY A 110 -12.14 14.27 -3.31
N THR A 111 -12.65 14.93 -2.27
CA THR A 111 -12.22 16.29 -1.91
C THR A 111 -11.37 16.24 -0.65
N THR A 112 -10.28 17.01 -0.64
CA THR A 112 -9.52 17.25 0.59
C THR A 112 -10.27 18.25 1.45
N HIS A 113 -10.11 18.18 2.78
CA HIS A 113 -10.49 19.26 3.67
C HIS A 113 -9.23 19.87 4.31
N PRO A 114 -8.93 21.16 4.05
CA PRO A 114 -9.65 22.06 3.16
C PRO A 114 -9.59 21.66 1.68
N LYS A 115 -10.58 22.12 0.91
CA LYS A 115 -10.55 21.99 -0.55
C LYS A 115 -9.43 22.88 -1.07
N VAL A 116 -8.38 22.27 -1.62
CA VAL A 116 -7.23 23.03 -2.11
C VAL A 116 -7.60 23.83 -3.36
N THR A 117 -7.74 25.14 -3.21
CA THR A 117 -8.06 26.05 -4.31
C THR A 117 -6.84 26.31 -5.20
N PRO A 118 -7.02 26.79 -6.45
CA PRO A 118 -5.90 27.25 -7.28
C PRO A 118 -5.07 28.34 -6.61
N LYS A 119 -5.69 29.23 -5.82
CA LYS A 119 -5.00 30.29 -5.07
C LYS A 119 -4.08 29.70 -4.00
N MET A 120 -4.55 28.72 -3.23
CA MET A 120 -3.72 27.99 -2.25
C MET A 120 -2.54 27.27 -2.92
N ARG A 121 -2.74 26.66 -4.10
CA ARG A 121 -1.66 26.03 -4.88
C ARG A 121 -0.56 27.01 -5.32
N LYS A 122 -0.85 28.30 -5.44
CA LYS A 122 0.11 29.36 -5.79
C LYS A 122 0.91 29.90 -4.59
N GLY A 123 0.78 29.30 -3.40
CA GLY A 123 1.59 29.66 -2.21
C GLY A 123 0.81 30.36 -1.11
N GLU A 124 -0.50 30.57 -1.28
CA GLU A 124 -1.37 31.29 -0.33
C GLU A 124 -1.82 30.42 0.86
N TRP A 125 -1.02 29.40 1.23
CA TRP A 125 -1.31 28.53 2.37
C TRP A 125 -1.21 29.25 3.71
N ARG A 126 -0.33 30.24 3.82
CA ARG A 126 -0.11 31.03 5.05
C ARG A 126 -1.39 31.70 5.53
N ASN A 127 -2.07 32.40 4.61
CA ASN A 127 -3.35 33.08 4.86
C ASN A 127 -4.48 32.13 5.28
N TYR A 128 -4.42 30.85 4.91
CA TYR A 128 -5.44 29.86 5.31
C TYR A 128 -5.27 29.43 6.77
N PHE A 129 -4.04 29.20 7.23
CA PHE A 129 -3.77 28.78 8.61
C PHE A 129 -3.83 29.94 9.61
N ASP A 130 -3.59 31.18 9.15
CA ASP A 130 -3.71 32.38 9.99
C ASP A 130 -5.18 32.79 10.27
N GLN A 131 -6.16 32.20 9.56
CA GLN A 131 -7.60 32.50 9.66
C GLN A 131 -8.41 31.49 10.51
N THR A 132 -7.76 30.46 11.04
CA THR A 132 -8.34 29.42 11.91
C THR A 132 -7.70 29.45 13.28
#